data_AF-A0A448YFP7-F1
#
_entry.id   AF-A0A448YFP7-F1
#
_cell.length_a   1.000
_cell.length_b   1.000
_cell.length_c   1.000
_cell.angle_alpha   90.00
_cell.angle_beta   90.00
_cell.angle_gamma   90.00
#
_symmetry.space_group_name_H-M   'P 1'
#
loop_
_entity.id
_entity.type
_entity.pdbx_description
1 polymer ?
#
loop_
_entity_poly.entity_id
_entity_poly.type
_entity_poly.pdbx_seq_one_letter_code
_entity_poly.pdbx_strand_id
1 'polypeptide(L)'
;MPLVDPVTMRRRRRRLNEVPKEQSVEEDDSKTQSASVPGRRRGVSPIFLILLAVVAIAGLFRPVSVRLYNYYIRRTYFPQTLMRYFIETPVHDISMTVPVYYECADFQFPDLEEAVDIQFRGRLRRKEYIALSYGVRLQKGEIEKYNAGEYGNDTLFIKMLLSDQNAIYVDGARNYAELYYTLQSIESNDLPFFVTQLLADYCFKEELQHYSEDRFMKLLYNNDTHFNLMHSDFIENPRTRTLMSDPPVNITLKFTLLGAEQFSWDIQEAFQDELQPYARRLSGLFNFTYLFEREALSNEVISEKSIDDKFPVELMDLPGLAQYYMNSLNDDPNLVHLVFYPFALANGTIENKTVDSRQIYSASENTFLKIGNWGSIYFSHSPKENPAHFTAEKLKDCMWSFSETIMDFLDFPNDNMAPILRVEMFERVMVINYLTCYSNLLFVIDMWVKENITSYIDGSTIDTVIYTLELRSQVLTLLNEGNSYDSLIMCQKMVSILRQKLFELGLQGRTSDLFAQYVLEAAAQEV
;
A
#
# COMPACT_ATOMS: atom_id res chain seq x y z
N MET A 1 -32.45 1.49 -13.07
CA MET A 1 -31.81 1.18 -14.36
C MET A 1 -31.44 -0.29 -14.34
N PRO A 2 -31.93 -1.14 -15.27
CA PRO A 2 -31.74 -2.58 -15.15
C PRO A 2 -30.42 -3.04 -15.79
N LEU A 3 -29.82 -4.02 -15.09
CA LEU A 3 -28.63 -4.78 -15.44
C LEU A 3 -28.90 -5.72 -16.62
N VAL A 4 -27.90 -5.85 -17.51
CA VAL A 4 -27.88 -6.86 -18.57
C VAL A 4 -26.72 -7.81 -18.30
N ASP A 5 -27.06 -9.08 -18.11
CA ASP A 5 -26.14 -10.21 -18.04
C ASP A 5 -26.23 -11.03 -19.35
N PRO A 6 -25.13 -11.63 -19.85
CA PRO A 6 -25.09 -12.26 -21.17
C PRO A 6 -25.11 -13.80 -21.10
N VAL A 7 -25.99 -14.46 -21.87
CA VAL A 7 -25.92 -15.93 -22.06
C VAL A 7 -26.27 -16.38 -23.50
N THR A 8 -25.27 -17.02 -24.13
CA THR A 8 -25.28 -18.08 -25.17
C THR A 8 -25.64 -17.81 -26.64
N MET A 9 -24.71 -18.20 -27.55
CA MET A 9 -24.87 -19.44 -28.34
C MET A 9 -23.68 -19.81 -29.27
N ARG A 10 -23.27 -21.08 -29.12
CA ARG A 10 -22.98 -22.14 -30.13
C ARG A 10 -21.82 -22.02 -31.17
N ARG A 11 -20.80 -22.86 -30.88
CA ARG A 11 -20.27 -24.01 -31.68
C ARG A 11 -20.24 -23.91 -33.21
N ARG A 12 -19.02 -24.04 -33.78
CA ARG A 12 -18.74 -24.95 -34.91
C ARG A 12 -17.30 -25.48 -34.87
N ARG A 13 -17.19 -26.81 -34.75
CA ARG A 13 -15.98 -27.63 -34.97
C ARG A 13 -15.75 -27.79 -36.47
N ARG A 14 -14.49 -27.80 -36.92
CA ARG A 14 -14.00 -28.72 -37.97
C ARG A 14 -12.48 -28.89 -37.85
N ARG A 15 -12.08 -30.13 -37.53
CA ARG A 15 -10.74 -30.69 -37.80
C ARG A 15 -10.78 -31.27 -39.21
N LEU A 16 -9.65 -31.21 -39.92
CA LEU A 16 -9.20 -32.26 -40.84
C LEU A 16 -7.71 -32.02 -41.14
N ASN A 17 -6.88 -32.92 -40.63
CA ASN A 17 -5.53 -33.16 -41.08
C ASN A 17 -5.63 -34.14 -42.25
N GLU A 18 -5.01 -33.84 -43.38
CA GLU A 18 -4.67 -34.83 -44.39
C GLU A 18 -3.17 -34.77 -44.68
N VAL A 19 -2.57 -35.94 -44.52
CA VAL A 19 -1.22 -36.35 -44.94
C VAL A 19 -1.26 -36.61 -46.45
N PRO A 20 -0.13 -36.49 -47.17
CA PRO A 20 0.18 -37.60 -48.08
C PRO A 20 1.58 -38.17 -47.91
N LYS A 21 1.58 -39.50 -48.05
CA LYS A 21 2.69 -40.45 -48.11
C LYS A 21 3.45 -40.37 -49.43
N GLU A 22 4.69 -40.81 -49.33
CA GLU A 22 5.55 -41.38 -50.37
C GLU A 22 4.83 -42.33 -51.33
N GLN A 23 5.24 -42.29 -52.60
CA GLN A 23 5.41 -43.49 -53.43
C GLN A 23 6.42 -43.22 -54.56
N SER A 24 6.96 -44.32 -55.05
CA SER A 24 8.32 -44.56 -55.54
C SER A 24 8.35 -45.12 -56.96
N VAL A 25 9.55 -45.14 -57.57
CA VAL A 25 10.00 -45.94 -58.73
C VAL A 25 9.50 -45.39 -60.09
N GLU A 26 10.30 -45.20 -61.15
CA GLU A 26 11.20 -46.14 -61.83
C GLU A 26 12.20 -45.42 -62.77
N GLU A 27 13.31 -46.10 -63.05
CA GLU A 27 14.41 -45.75 -63.96
C GLU A 27 13.96 -45.53 -65.42
N ASP A 28 14.64 -44.65 -66.16
CA ASP A 28 15.14 -45.05 -67.48
C ASP A 28 16.38 -44.25 -67.93
N ASP A 29 17.31 -44.99 -68.51
CA ASP A 29 18.60 -44.57 -69.03
C ASP A 29 18.47 -43.67 -70.27
N SER A 30 19.18 -42.54 -70.32
CA SER A 30 19.77 -42.11 -71.60
C SER A 30 20.96 -41.14 -71.44
N LYS A 31 22.07 -41.60 -72.01
CA LYS A 31 23.31 -40.86 -72.30
C LYS A 31 23.03 -39.53 -73.01
N THR A 32 23.59 -38.41 -72.55
CA THR A 32 24.09 -37.37 -73.47
C THR A 32 25.15 -36.45 -72.84
N GLN A 33 26.39 -36.68 -73.28
CA GLN A 33 27.43 -35.72 -73.66
C GLN A 33 27.69 -34.47 -72.79
N SER A 34 28.92 -34.47 -72.27
CA SER A 34 29.73 -33.31 -71.90
C SER A 34 29.70 -32.19 -72.95
N ALA A 35 29.26 -31.00 -72.54
CA ALA A 35 29.62 -29.75 -73.19
C ALA A 35 29.93 -28.69 -72.12
N SER A 36 31.18 -28.30 -72.04
CA SER A 36 31.67 -27.15 -71.27
C SER A 36 31.02 -25.87 -71.79
N VAL A 37 30.09 -25.31 -71.01
CA VAL A 37 29.49 -23.99 -71.27
C VAL A 37 30.44 -22.91 -70.76
N PRO A 38 30.85 -21.93 -71.59
CA PRO A 38 31.77 -20.88 -71.19
C PRO A 38 31.09 -19.93 -70.19
N GLY A 39 31.88 -19.49 -69.20
CA GLY A 39 31.47 -18.56 -68.14
C GLY A 39 30.83 -17.30 -68.68
N ARG A 40 29.49 -17.29 -68.74
CA ARG A 40 28.70 -16.11 -69.05
C ARG A 40 28.62 -15.29 -67.75
N ARG A 41 29.49 -14.29 -67.62
CA ARG A 41 29.36 -13.22 -66.63
C ARG A 41 27.93 -12.69 -66.73
N ARG A 42 27.05 -13.11 -65.81
CA ARG A 42 25.71 -12.53 -65.65
C ARG A 42 25.95 -11.08 -65.24
N GLY A 43 25.91 -10.17 -66.22
CA GLY A 43 25.90 -8.74 -65.95
C GLY A 43 24.78 -8.49 -64.95
N VAL A 44 25.14 -8.00 -63.77
CA VAL A 44 24.18 -7.56 -62.77
C VAL A 44 23.27 -6.56 -63.47
N SER A 45 21.98 -6.88 -63.57
CA SER A 45 21.01 -6.04 -64.28
C SER A 45 21.12 -4.61 -63.75
N PRO A 46 21.18 -3.57 -64.62
CA PRO A 46 21.25 -2.18 -64.18
C PRO A 46 20.10 -1.80 -63.24
N ILE A 47 18.95 -2.48 -63.34
CA ILE A 47 17.81 -2.33 -62.42
C ILE A 47 18.18 -2.77 -60.99
N PHE A 48 18.93 -3.86 -60.85
CA PHE A 48 19.37 -4.33 -59.54
C PHE A 48 20.36 -3.35 -58.90
N LEU A 49 21.27 -2.76 -59.68
CA LEU A 49 22.19 -1.71 -59.20
C LEU A 49 21.46 -0.43 -58.80
N ILE A 50 20.44 -0.02 -59.56
CA ILE A 50 19.59 1.13 -59.20
C ILE A 50 18.81 0.85 -57.91
N LEU A 51 18.23 -0.34 -57.75
CA LEU A 51 17.51 -0.71 -56.53
C LEU A 51 18.45 -0.71 -55.31
N LEU A 52 19.66 -1.24 -55.46
CA LEU A 52 20.68 -1.26 -54.40
C LEU A 52 21.16 0.15 -54.05
N ALA A 53 21.33 1.03 -55.04
CA ALA A 53 21.65 2.43 -54.83
C ALA A 53 20.51 3.18 -54.11
N VAL A 54 19.24 2.94 -54.48
CA VAL A 54 18.07 3.53 -53.80
C VAL A 54 17.97 3.05 -52.35
N VAL A 55 18.19 1.75 -52.09
CA VAL A 55 18.20 1.20 -50.73
C VAL A 55 19.37 1.76 -49.91
N ALA A 56 20.56 1.91 -50.51
CA ALA A 56 21.72 2.51 -49.85
C ALA A 56 21.52 3.99 -49.54
N ILE A 57 20.95 4.75 -50.48
CA ILE A 57 20.60 6.17 -50.30
C ILE A 57 19.51 6.31 -49.23
N ALA A 58 18.44 5.50 -49.27
CA ALA A 58 17.40 5.49 -48.25
C ALA A 58 17.96 5.12 -46.86
N GLY A 59 18.91 4.17 -46.80
CA GLY A 59 19.62 3.82 -45.58
C GLY A 59 20.46 4.96 -45.01
N LEU A 60 21.11 5.77 -45.87
CA LEU A 60 21.87 6.96 -45.49
C LEU A 60 20.98 8.10 -44.97
N PHE A 61 19.79 8.30 -45.55
CA PHE A 61 18.87 9.38 -45.15
C PHE A 61 17.96 9.02 -43.97
N ARG A 62 17.72 7.74 -43.71
CA ARG A 62 16.93 7.26 -42.56
C ARG A 62 17.38 7.81 -41.20
N PRO A 63 18.67 7.78 -40.80
CA PRO A 63 19.09 8.34 -39.52
C PRO A 63 18.88 9.86 -39.43
N VAL A 64 18.97 10.59 -40.55
CA VAL A 64 18.74 12.04 -40.58
C VAL A 64 17.27 12.36 -40.45
N SER A 65 16.39 11.65 -41.17
CA SER A 65 14.94 11.86 -41.09
C SER A 65 14.38 11.47 -39.72
N VAL A 66 14.87 10.37 -39.11
CA VAL A 66 14.51 9.99 -37.74
C VAL A 66 14.96 11.06 -36.74
N ARG A 67 16.17 11.59 -36.87
CA ARG A 67 16.67 12.67 -36.00
C ARG A 67 15.85 13.94 -36.11
N LEU A 68 15.50 14.38 -37.32
CA LEU A 68 14.64 15.53 -37.56
C LEU A 68 13.23 15.34 -37.00
N TYR A 69 12.64 14.15 -37.22
CA TYR A 69 11.35 13.80 -36.64
C TYR A 69 11.39 13.83 -35.12
N ASN A 70 12.34 13.12 -34.50
CA ASN A 70 12.51 13.09 -33.06
C ASN A 70 12.76 14.48 -32.48
N TYR A 71 13.56 15.30 -33.16
CA TYR A 71 13.78 16.69 -32.77
C TYR A 71 12.46 17.48 -32.76
N TYR A 72 11.67 17.38 -33.84
CA TYR A 72 10.38 18.06 -33.94
C TYR A 72 9.39 17.58 -32.88
N ILE A 73 9.28 16.26 -32.68
CA ILE A 73 8.41 15.64 -31.69
C ILE A 73 8.79 16.06 -30.27
N ARG A 74 10.07 15.95 -29.90
CA ARG A 74 10.57 16.36 -28.57
C ARG A 74 10.30 17.83 -28.29
N ARG A 75 10.50 18.69 -29.29
CA ARG A 75 10.35 20.13 -29.14
C ARG A 75 8.89 20.59 -29.09
N THR A 76 7.99 19.86 -29.76
CA THR A 76 6.62 20.34 -30.00
C THR A 76 5.56 19.61 -29.17
N TYR A 77 5.72 18.29 -28.96
CA TYR A 77 4.66 17.45 -28.40
C TYR A 77 5.05 16.74 -27.11
N PHE A 78 6.33 16.44 -26.90
CA PHE A 78 6.77 15.74 -25.70
C PHE A 78 6.89 16.72 -24.51
N PRO A 79 6.15 16.53 -23.40
CA PRO A 79 6.09 17.49 -22.29
C PRO A 79 7.33 17.42 -21.38
N GLN A 80 8.54 17.54 -21.95
CA GLN A 80 9.79 17.27 -21.23
C GLN A 80 10.01 18.17 -20.02
N THR A 81 9.71 19.47 -20.13
CA THR A 81 9.85 20.42 -19.01
C THR A 81 8.95 20.02 -17.83
N LEU A 82 7.71 19.63 -18.13
CA LEU A 82 6.74 19.23 -17.12
C LEU A 82 7.12 17.89 -16.48
N MET A 83 7.56 16.92 -17.27
CA MET A 83 8.09 15.65 -16.75
C MET A 83 9.26 15.89 -15.81
N ARG A 84 10.24 16.72 -16.20
CA ARG A 84 11.40 17.01 -15.36
C ARG A 84 11.01 17.65 -14.03
N TYR A 85 10.05 18.58 -14.05
CA TYR A 85 9.49 19.16 -12.82
C TYR A 85 8.94 18.08 -11.89
N PHE A 86 8.14 17.15 -12.40
CA PHE A 86 7.57 16.07 -11.57
C PHE A 86 8.58 14.98 -11.17
N ILE A 87 9.66 14.82 -11.94
CA ILE A 87 10.77 13.93 -11.60
C ILE A 87 11.56 14.47 -10.39
N GLU A 88 11.87 15.77 -10.43
CA GLU A 88 12.73 16.42 -9.43
C GLU A 88 11.94 16.87 -8.20
N THR A 89 10.64 17.15 -8.35
CA THR A 89 9.76 17.65 -7.29
C THR A 89 8.39 16.94 -7.26
N PRO A 90 8.33 15.63 -7.00
CA PRO A 90 7.09 14.84 -7.07
C PRO A 90 6.02 15.22 -6.05
N VAL A 91 6.41 15.88 -4.96
CA VAL A 91 5.53 16.21 -3.82
C VAL A 91 5.33 17.70 -3.59
N HIS A 92 6.00 18.57 -4.34
CA HIS A 92 6.04 20.01 -4.07
C HIS A 92 4.69 20.71 -4.28
N ASP A 93 3.87 20.22 -5.21
CA ASP A 93 2.52 20.71 -5.50
C ASP A 93 1.42 19.99 -4.72
N ILE A 94 1.79 19.10 -3.79
CA ILE A 94 0.82 18.38 -2.96
C ILE A 94 0.41 19.27 -1.79
N SER A 95 -0.89 19.52 -1.72
CA SER A 95 -1.56 20.07 -0.55
C SER A 95 -2.54 19.03 -0.03
N MET A 96 -2.59 18.89 1.29
CA MET A 96 -3.46 17.95 1.98
C MET A 96 -4.07 18.65 3.17
N THR A 97 -5.37 18.47 3.38
CA THR A 97 -6.07 19.08 4.50
C THR A 97 -7.05 18.10 5.11
N VAL A 98 -6.75 17.65 6.33
CA VAL A 98 -7.60 16.69 7.06
C VAL A 98 -8.65 17.47 7.86
N PRO A 99 -9.96 17.18 7.69
CA PRO A 99 -11.00 17.80 8.50
C PRO A 99 -10.97 17.24 9.93
N VAL A 100 -11.06 18.12 10.92
CA VAL A 100 -11.20 17.74 12.33
C VAL A 100 -12.29 18.59 12.95
N TYR A 101 -13.25 17.94 13.61
CA TYR A 101 -14.33 18.64 14.28
C TYR A 101 -14.03 18.81 15.75
N TYR A 102 -14.51 19.89 16.34
CA TYR A 102 -14.40 20.10 17.78
C TYR A 102 -15.66 20.67 18.40
N GLU A 103 -15.85 20.38 19.68
CA GLU A 103 -16.86 21.01 20.51
C GLU A 103 -16.22 21.54 21.80
N CYS A 104 -16.61 22.76 22.17
CA CYS A 104 -16.29 23.36 23.46
C CYS A 104 -17.58 23.92 24.04
N ALA A 105 -18.11 23.26 25.07
CA ALA A 105 -19.39 23.64 25.68
C ALA A 105 -19.26 24.86 26.59
N ASP A 106 -18.11 25.02 27.25
CA ASP A 106 -17.91 26.01 28.31
C ASP A 106 -17.67 27.42 27.76
N PHE A 107 -17.01 27.53 26.60
CA PHE A 107 -16.58 28.80 26.00
C PHE A 107 -16.73 28.81 24.48
N GLN A 108 -16.81 30.02 23.91
CA GLN A 108 -16.73 30.24 22.46
C GLN A 108 -15.40 30.90 22.12
N PHE A 109 -14.62 30.25 21.26
CA PHE A 109 -13.34 30.75 20.78
C PHE A 109 -13.42 31.05 19.28
N PRO A 110 -13.77 32.30 18.89
CA PRO A 110 -14.04 32.63 17.49
C PRO A 110 -12.81 32.54 16.57
N ASP A 111 -11.60 32.61 17.14
CA ASP A 111 -10.32 32.60 16.45
C ASP A 111 -9.54 31.28 16.62
N LEU A 112 -10.09 30.29 17.34
CA LEU A 112 -9.39 29.04 17.62
C LEU A 112 -9.01 28.27 16.35
N GLU A 113 -9.91 28.21 15.37
CA GLU A 113 -9.67 27.51 14.10
C GLU A 113 -8.46 28.11 13.36
N GLU A 114 -8.40 29.44 13.24
CA GLU A 114 -7.29 30.15 12.60
C GLU A 114 -5.99 30.04 13.41
N ALA A 115 -6.08 30.21 14.73
CA ALA A 115 -4.93 30.10 15.62
C ALA A 115 -4.29 28.71 15.58
N VAL A 116 -5.11 27.64 15.56
CA VAL A 116 -4.64 26.26 15.42
C VAL A 116 -4.00 26.03 14.05
N ASP A 117 -4.61 26.50 12.94
CA ASP A 117 -3.99 26.36 11.60
C ASP A 117 -2.60 27.02 11.54
N ILE A 118 -2.47 28.24 12.07
CA ILE A 118 -1.21 28.97 12.12
C ILE A 118 -0.17 28.22 12.95
N GLN A 119 -0.54 27.74 14.14
CA GLN A 119 0.38 27.03 15.03
C GLN A 119 0.78 25.66 14.46
N PHE A 120 -0.18 24.91 13.92
CA PHE A 120 0.03 23.61 13.33
C PHE A 120 0.97 23.71 12.11
N ARG A 121 0.68 24.59 11.14
CA ARG A 121 1.57 24.83 9.98
C ARG A 121 2.92 25.37 10.40
N GLY A 122 2.95 26.27 11.39
CA GLY A 122 4.19 26.81 11.95
C GLY A 122 5.07 25.73 12.56
N ARG A 123 4.47 24.75 13.25
CA ARG A 123 5.15 23.58 13.80
C ARG A 123 5.71 22.67 12.71
N LEU A 124 4.88 22.31 11.73
CA LEU A 124 5.27 21.43 10.63
C LEU A 124 6.48 21.98 9.84
N ARG A 125 6.54 23.30 9.62
CA ARG A 125 7.67 23.94 8.91
C ARG A 125 8.94 24.09 9.74
N ARG A 126 8.83 24.25 11.06
CA ARG A 126 9.97 24.62 11.93
C ARG A 126 10.55 23.46 12.73
N LYS A 127 9.74 22.44 13.01
CA LYS A 127 10.12 21.31 13.87
C LYS A 127 10.15 20.01 13.08
N GLU A 128 9.09 19.73 12.33
CA GLU A 128 8.94 18.44 11.64
C GLU A 128 9.56 18.44 10.24
N TYR A 129 9.86 19.61 9.67
CA TYR A 129 10.47 19.78 8.34
C TYR A 129 9.81 18.89 7.27
N ILE A 130 8.47 18.97 7.16
CA ILE A 130 7.75 18.16 6.16
C ILE A 130 7.93 18.71 4.75
N ALA A 131 8.04 17.81 3.78
CA ALA A 131 8.33 18.12 2.37
C ALA A 131 7.11 18.60 1.56
N LEU A 132 5.89 18.47 2.12
CA LEU A 132 4.63 18.81 1.44
C LEU A 132 3.75 19.76 2.27
N SER A 133 2.72 20.34 1.66
CA SER A 133 1.78 21.23 2.36
C SER A 133 0.70 20.44 3.08
N TYR A 134 0.98 19.99 4.30
CA TYR A 134 0.00 19.30 5.16
C TYR A 134 -0.67 20.31 6.11
N GLY A 135 -1.98 20.16 6.32
CA GLY A 135 -2.74 20.97 7.23
C GLY A 135 -3.92 20.22 7.85
N VAL A 136 -4.43 20.76 8.93
CA VAL A 136 -5.68 20.31 9.56
C VAL A 136 -6.68 21.45 9.48
N ARG A 137 -7.90 21.15 9.03
CA ARG A 137 -9.01 22.10 9.05
C ARG A 137 -9.87 21.81 10.27
N LEU A 138 -9.59 22.55 11.34
CA LEU A 138 -10.41 22.51 12.54
C LEU A 138 -11.75 23.20 12.27
N GLN A 139 -12.87 22.54 12.62
CA GLN A 139 -14.23 23.05 12.39
C GLN A 139 -15.11 22.83 13.60
N LYS A 140 -15.91 23.82 13.98
CA LYS A 140 -16.88 23.64 15.06
C LYS A 140 -17.93 22.57 14.69
N GLY A 141 -18.14 21.62 15.59
CA GLY A 141 -19.14 20.57 15.49
C GLY A 141 -19.96 20.41 16.77
N GLU A 142 -20.87 19.44 16.76
CA GLU A 142 -21.76 19.08 17.87
C GLU A 142 -21.58 17.58 18.17
N ILE A 143 -21.37 17.23 19.44
CA ILE A 143 -21.13 15.82 19.81
C ILE A 143 -22.32 14.92 19.47
N GLU A 144 -23.54 15.46 19.51
CA GLU A 144 -24.76 14.73 19.15
C GLU A 144 -24.76 14.29 17.68
N LYS A 145 -24.32 15.18 16.78
CA LYS A 145 -24.18 14.90 15.34
C LYS A 145 -23.07 13.89 15.05
N TYR A 146 -21.97 13.99 15.80
CA TYR A 146 -20.90 12.99 15.75
C TYR A 146 -21.40 11.60 16.15
N ASN A 147 -22.11 11.50 17.28
CA ASN A 147 -22.68 10.24 17.74
C ASN A 147 -23.75 9.67 16.79
N ALA A 148 -24.43 10.54 16.05
CA ALA A 148 -25.37 10.14 14.99
C ALA A 148 -24.68 9.76 13.66
N GLY A 149 -23.35 9.93 13.55
CA GLY A 149 -22.57 9.60 12.35
C GLY A 149 -22.65 10.65 11.23
N GLU A 150 -23.11 11.88 11.51
CA GLU A 150 -23.33 12.91 10.48
C GLU A 150 -22.04 13.47 9.89
N TYR A 151 -20.91 13.40 10.61
CA TYR A 151 -19.61 13.89 10.13
C TYR A 151 -18.82 12.86 9.32
N GLY A 152 -19.35 11.66 9.13
CA GLY A 152 -18.64 10.55 8.49
C GLY A 152 -17.84 9.70 9.49
N ASN A 153 -17.67 8.43 9.15
CA ASN A 153 -17.05 7.44 10.02
C ASN A 153 -15.52 7.50 10.03
N ASP A 154 -14.90 8.37 9.24
CA ASP A 154 -13.45 8.57 9.07
C ASP A 154 -12.99 9.96 9.52
N THR A 155 -13.81 10.65 10.32
CA THR A 155 -13.49 11.99 10.79
C THR A 155 -13.18 12.00 12.28
N LEU A 156 -12.09 12.68 12.66
CA LEU A 156 -11.70 12.89 14.06
C LEU A 156 -12.57 13.98 14.70
N PHE A 157 -13.07 13.70 15.91
CA PHE A 157 -13.80 14.64 16.75
C PHE A 157 -13.05 14.91 18.05
N ILE A 158 -12.91 16.18 18.42
CA ILE A 158 -12.23 16.62 19.65
C ILE A 158 -13.24 17.28 20.59
N LYS A 159 -13.42 16.71 21.77
CA LYS A 159 -14.19 17.35 22.84
C LYS A 159 -13.26 18.13 23.76
N MET A 160 -13.50 19.42 23.89
CA MET A 160 -12.72 20.30 24.75
C MET A 160 -13.48 20.53 26.06
N LEU A 161 -12.84 20.21 27.18
CA LEU A 161 -13.47 20.19 28.51
C LEU A 161 -12.68 21.08 29.49
N LEU A 162 -13.38 21.99 30.18
CA LEU A 162 -12.77 22.71 31.30
C LEU A 162 -12.48 21.74 32.46
N SER A 163 -11.25 21.80 32.98
CA SER A 163 -10.75 20.93 34.05
C SER A 163 -9.78 21.68 34.97
N ASP A 164 -9.45 21.04 36.10
CA ASP A 164 -8.44 21.54 37.05
C ASP A 164 -7.01 21.32 36.54
N GLN A 165 -6.83 20.46 35.52
CA GLN A 165 -5.53 20.13 34.94
C GLN A 165 -5.62 20.04 33.41
N ASN A 166 -4.52 20.37 32.74
CA ASN A 166 -4.39 20.12 31.31
C ASN A 166 -4.08 18.63 31.07
N ALA A 167 -4.86 17.97 30.23
CA ALA A 167 -4.66 16.56 29.89
C ALA A 167 -5.18 16.25 28.48
N ILE A 168 -4.63 15.20 27.88
CA ILE A 168 -5.02 14.71 26.56
C ILE A 168 -5.46 13.25 26.72
N TYR A 169 -6.59 12.91 26.12
CA TYR A 169 -7.05 11.54 25.96
C TYR A 169 -7.38 11.31 24.48
N VAL A 170 -6.95 10.18 23.93
CA VAL A 170 -7.27 9.76 22.56
C VAL A 170 -7.85 8.36 22.64
N ASP A 171 -9.02 8.19 22.05
CA ASP A 171 -9.71 6.91 21.99
C ASP A 171 -9.17 6.08 20.81
N GLY A 172 -8.61 4.91 21.10
CA GLY A 172 -8.10 3.99 20.07
C GLY A 172 -9.19 3.18 19.37
N ALA A 173 -10.43 3.19 19.87
CA ALA A 173 -11.55 2.47 19.28
C ALA A 173 -12.50 3.38 18.49
N ARG A 174 -12.57 4.66 18.86
CA ARG A 174 -13.40 5.68 18.19
C ARG A 174 -12.55 6.79 17.61
N ASN A 175 -13.05 7.47 16.58
CA ASN A 175 -12.39 8.66 16.03
C ASN A 175 -12.58 9.87 16.95
N TYR A 176 -12.15 9.76 18.20
CA TYR A 176 -12.53 10.67 19.27
C TYR A 176 -11.32 10.99 20.16
N ALA A 177 -11.20 12.25 20.54
CA ALA A 177 -10.21 12.70 21.51
C ALA A 177 -10.84 13.71 22.47
N GLU A 178 -10.26 13.79 23.66
CA GLU A 178 -10.62 14.79 24.66
C GLU A 178 -9.40 15.64 24.99
N LEU A 179 -9.63 16.95 25.01
CA LEU A 179 -8.66 17.92 25.47
C LEU A 179 -9.20 18.58 26.73
N TYR A 180 -8.59 18.26 27.85
CA TYR A 180 -8.85 18.91 29.13
C TYR A 180 -7.97 20.15 29.23
N TYR A 181 -8.56 21.32 29.49
CA TYR A 181 -7.85 22.59 29.61
C TYR A 181 -8.27 23.34 30.87
N THR A 182 -7.38 24.20 31.39
CA THR A 182 -7.66 25.06 32.55
C THR A 182 -8.02 26.49 32.13
N LEU A 183 -8.61 27.27 33.04
CA LEU A 183 -8.81 28.71 32.83
C LEU A 183 -7.49 29.44 32.60
N GLN A 184 -6.42 29.03 33.29
CA GLN A 184 -5.10 29.62 33.11
C GLN A 184 -4.59 29.44 31.67
N SER A 185 -4.84 28.27 31.06
CA SER A 185 -4.49 27.97 29.66
C SER A 185 -5.22 28.88 28.66
N ILE A 186 -6.43 29.33 29.00
CA ILE A 186 -7.16 30.32 28.19
C ILE A 186 -6.52 31.70 28.39
N GLU A 187 -6.26 32.10 29.64
CA GLU A 187 -5.67 33.40 29.97
C GLU A 187 -4.29 33.60 29.33
N SER A 188 -3.49 32.53 29.22
CA SER A 188 -2.18 32.53 28.58
C SER A 188 -2.22 32.35 27.05
N ASN A 189 -3.40 32.10 26.46
CA ASN A 189 -3.57 31.78 25.04
C ASN A 189 -2.82 30.51 24.59
N ASP A 190 -2.73 29.51 25.49
CA ASP A 190 -2.08 28.22 25.22
C ASP A 190 -3.03 27.18 24.60
N LEU A 191 -4.33 27.48 24.55
CA LEU A 191 -5.32 26.53 24.01
C LEU A 191 -5.04 26.08 22.57
N PRO A 192 -4.69 26.97 21.62
CA PRO A 192 -4.32 26.54 20.26
C PRO A 192 -3.06 25.68 20.24
N PHE A 193 -2.15 25.87 21.20
CA PHE A 193 -0.95 25.06 21.37
C PHE A 193 -1.29 23.64 21.81
N PHE A 194 -2.17 23.48 22.80
CA PHE A 194 -2.58 22.14 23.24
C PHE A 194 -3.39 21.38 22.19
N VAL A 195 -4.25 22.06 21.42
CA VAL A 195 -4.93 21.43 20.27
C VAL A 195 -3.91 21.01 19.20
N THR A 196 -2.94 21.88 18.89
CA THR A 196 -1.85 21.54 17.96
C THR A 196 -1.02 20.35 18.45
N GLN A 197 -0.77 20.28 19.76
CA GLN A 197 -0.05 19.16 20.38
C GLN A 197 -0.83 17.86 20.27
N LEU A 198 -2.13 17.86 20.63
CA LEU A 198 -3.02 16.72 20.44
C LEU A 198 -2.96 16.20 18.99
N LEU A 199 -3.16 17.08 18.02
CA LEU A 199 -3.17 16.71 16.61
C LEU A 199 -1.82 16.18 16.11
N ALA A 200 -0.73 16.91 16.35
CA ALA A 200 0.57 16.58 15.78
C ALA A 200 1.29 15.45 16.52
N ASP A 201 1.14 15.34 17.85
CA ASP A 201 1.93 14.41 18.67
C ASP A 201 1.19 13.12 19.05
N TYR A 202 -0.15 13.15 19.07
CA TYR A 202 -0.95 12.02 19.53
C TYR A 202 -1.88 11.46 18.47
N CYS A 203 -2.28 12.24 17.47
CA CYS A 203 -3.22 11.80 16.44
C CYS A 203 -2.56 11.49 15.09
N PHE A 204 -1.65 12.33 14.61
CA PHE A 204 -1.06 12.22 13.26
C PHE A 204 0.47 12.08 13.27
N LYS A 205 1.06 11.69 14.40
CA LYS A 205 2.51 11.76 14.58
C LYS A 205 3.21 10.84 13.61
N GLU A 206 2.78 9.58 13.51
CA GLU A 206 3.43 8.61 12.64
C GLU A 206 3.17 8.92 11.17
N GLU A 207 1.96 9.36 10.80
CA GLU A 207 1.69 9.84 9.44
C GLU A 207 2.64 11.00 9.05
N LEU A 208 2.79 12.01 9.90
CA LEU A 208 3.65 13.17 9.65
C LEU A 208 5.12 12.77 9.49
N GLN A 209 5.58 11.73 10.18
CA GLN A 209 6.94 11.21 10.02
C GLN A 209 7.21 10.68 8.62
N HIS A 210 6.21 10.13 7.91
CA HIS A 210 6.37 9.74 6.51
C HIS A 210 6.52 10.95 5.57
N TYR A 211 6.13 12.15 5.98
CA TYR A 211 6.22 13.35 5.15
C TYR A 211 7.44 14.22 5.44
N SER A 212 8.28 13.82 6.39
CA SER A 212 9.52 14.53 6.74
C SER A 212 10.53 14.52 5.58
N GLU A 213 11.32 15.60 5.43
CA GLU A 213 12.26 15.76 4.33
C GLU A 213 13.30 14.62 4.23
N ASP A 214 13.69 14.02 5.36
CA ASP A 214 14.63 12.89 5.43
C ASP A 214 14.06 11.58 4.87
N ARG A 215 12.73 11.46 4.77
CA ARG A 215 12.08 10.34 4.07
C ARG A 215 12.14 10.45 2.55
N PHE A 216 12.70 11.52 1.99
CA PHE A 216 12.83 11.69 0.55
C PHE A 216 14.30 11.67 0.12
N MET A 217 14.69 10.55 -0.50
CA MET A 217 16.06 10.36 -1.00
C MET A 217 16.22 10.94 -2.41
N LYS A 218 17.28 11.73 -2.59
CA LYS A 218 17.72 12.21 -3.90
C LYS A 218 18.62 11.17 -4.55
N LEU A 219 18.17 10.67 -5.70
CA LEU A 219 18.83 9.61 -6.44
C LEU A 219 19.50 10.23 -7.67
N LEU A 220 20.83 10.27 -7.66
CA LEU A 220 21.63 10.91 -8.69
C LEU A 220 21.98 9.90 -9.78
N TYR A 221 21.96 10.33 -11.04
CA TYR A 221 22.42 9.49 -12.15
C TYR A 221 23.68 10.07 -12.78
N ASN A 222 24.77 9.29 -12.80
CA ASN A 222 26.04 9.62 -13.48
C ASN A 222 26.65 10.99 -13.13
N ASN A 223 26.62 11.41 -11.86
CA ASN A 223 27.12 12.73 -11.40
C ASN A 223 26.47 13.94 -12.09
N ASP A 224 25.30 13.75 -12.72
CA ASP A 224 24.56 14.82 -13.36
C ASP A 224 23.75 15.61 -12.32
N THR A 225 23.37 16.86 -12.63
CA THR A 225 22.47 17.65 -11.76
C THR A 225 21.03 17.12 -11.79
N HIS A 226 20.74 16.16 -12.66
CA HIS A 226 19.43 15.57 -12.81
C HIS A 226 19.28 14.39 -11.85
N PHE A 227 18.29 14.50 -10.96
CA PHE A 227 18.02 13.51 -9.93
C PHE A 227 16.53 13.16 -9.94
N ASN A 228 16.22 11.99 -9.39
CA ASN A 228 14.86 11.62 -9.04
C ASN A 228 14.72 11.66 -7.51
N LEU A 229 13.61 12.19 -7.00
CA LEU A 229 13.28 12.13 -5.58
C LEU A 229 12.38 10.93 -5.30
N MET A 230 12.80 10.02 -4.42
CA MET A 230 12.03 8.82 -4.07
C MET A 230 11.78 8.73 -2.57
N HIS A 231 10.60 8.25 -2.19
CA HIS A 231 10.26 8.00 -0.80
C HIS A 231 11.08 6.83 -0.23
N SER A 232 11.55 6.94 1.01
CA SER A 232 12.47 5.97 1.62
C SER A 232 11.83 4.60 1.79
N ASP A 233 10.53 4.54 2.13
CA ASP A 233 9.78 3.29 2.24
C ASP A 233 9.84 2.42 0.97
N PHE A 234 9.97 3.00 -0.23
CA PHE A 234 10.16 2.21 -1.44
C PHE A 234 11.47 1.39 -1.39
N ILE A 235 12.52 1.96 -0.80
CA ILE A 235 13.85 1.35 -0.66
C ILE A 235 13.93 0.48 0.60
N GLU A 236 13.45 0.99 1.73
CA GLU A 236 13.65 0.39 3.04
C GLU A 236 12.58 -0.65 3.39
N ASN A 237 11.34 -0.48 2.90
CA ASN A 237 10.22 -1.36 3.21
C ASN A 237 9.91 -2.31 2.02
N PRO A 238 10.26 -3.62 2.11
CA PRO A 238 9.97 -4.59 1.06
C PRO A 238 8.47 -4.78 0.80
N ARG A 239 7.61 -4.58 1.80
CA ARG A 239 6.15 -4.72 1.69
C ARG A 239 5.57 -3.59 0.86
N THR A 240 5.91 -2.34 1.20
CA THR A 240 5.53 -1.15 0.43
C THR A 240 5.96 -1.28 -1.04
N ARG A 241 7.18 -1.76 -1.27
CA ARG A 241 7.67 -2.07 -2.62
C ARG A 241 6.84 -3.14 -3.33
N THR A 242 6.52 -4.24 -2.64
CA THR A 242 5.70 -5.32 -3.20
C THR A 242 4.32 -4.81 -3.59
N LEU A 243 3.66 -4.03 -2.72
CA LEU A 243 2.35 -3.42 -3.00
C LEU A 243 2.38 -2.53 -4.24
N MET A 244 3.49 -1.82 -4.43
CA MET A 244 3.67 -1.01 -5.62
C MET A 244 3.97 -1.85 -6.85
N SER A 245 4.50 -3.07 -6.79
CA SER A 245 5.12 -3.79 -7.93
C SER A 245 4.18 -4.67 -8.78
N ASP A 246 2.92 -4.86 -8.35
CA ASP A 246 1.85 -5.67 -8.99
C ASP A 246 2.14 -7.19 -9.04
N PRO A 247 1.18 -8.10 -8.75
CA PRO A 247 -0.24 -7.92 -8.35
C PRO A 247 -0.45 -7.61 -6.84
N PRO A 248 -1.70 -7.38 -6.37
CA PRO A 248 -2.04 -7.25 -4.95
C PRO A 248 -1.46 -8.37 -4.08
N VAL A 249 -1.06 -8.03 -2.86
CA VAL A 249 -0.47 -8.99 -1.92
C VAL A 249 -1.56 -9.87 -1.33
N ASN A 250 -1.40 -11.19 -1.42
CA ASN A 250 -2.33 -12.12 -0.78
C ASN A 250 -2.05 -12.15 0.73
N ILE A 251 -3.06 -11.83 1.54
CA ILE A 251 -2.97 -11.86 3.00
C ILE A 251 -3.99 -12.88 3.51
N THR A 252 -3.57 -13.80 4.36
CA THR A 252 -4.50 -14.76 4.98
C THR A 252 -4.72 -14.40 6.44
N LEU A 253 -5.98 -14.13 6.82
CA LEU A 253 -6.36 -13.92 8.21
C LEU A 253 -6.95 -15.22 8.74
N LYS A 254 -6.31 -15.79 9.74
CA LYS A 254 -6.66 -17.10 10.30
C LYS A 254 -7.20 -16.94 11.71
N PHE A 255 -8.46 -17.26 11.90
CA PHE A 255 -9.18 -17.17 13.18
C PHE A 255 -9.34 -18.57 13.75
N THR A 256 -8.79 -18.82 14.94
CA THR A 256 -8.85 -20.14 15.57
C THR A 256 -9.44 -20.04 16.99
N LEU A 257 -10.50 -20.81 17.24
CA LEU A 257 -10.99 -21.07 18.59
C LEU A 257 -10.33 -22.34 19.11
N LEU A 258 -9.59 -22.21 20.21
CA LEU A 258 -9.10 -23.36 20.97
C LEU A 258 -10.19 -23.87 21.91
N GLY A 259 -10.29 -25.20 22.06
CA GLY A 259 -11.28 -25.84 22.93
C GLY A 259 -12.68 -25.90 22.31
N ALA A 260 -12.75 -26.13 21.00
CA ALA A 260 -14.01 -26.15 20.26
C ALA A 260 -15.00 -27.24 20.72
N GLU A 261 -14.55 -28.22 21.50
CA GLU A 261 -15.42 -29.22 22.14
C GLU A 261 -16.25 -28.65 23.30
N GLN A 262 -15.84 -27.52 23.89
CA GLN A 262 -16.52 -26.86 25.01
C GLN A 262 -17.13 -25.51 24.63
N PHE A 263 -16.60 -24.86 23.59
CA PHE A 263 -16.94 -23.49 23.22
C PHE A 263 -17.40 -23.40 21.77
N SER A 264 -18.28 -22.44 21.52
CA SER A 264 -18.69 -22.04 20.17
C SER A 264 -18.75 -20.53 20.07
N TRP A 265 -18.74 -20.00 18.85
CA TRP A 265 -18.66 -18.57 18.60
C TRP A 265 -19.25 -18.14 17.25
N ASP A 266 -19.71 -16.89 17.19
CA ASP A 266 -20.23 -16.23 15.99
C ASP A 266 -19.17 -15.33 15.33
N ILE A 267 -17.95 -15.87 15.20
CA ILE A 267 -16.77 -15.11 14.71
C ILE A 267 -16.96 -14.55 13.30
N GLN A 268 -17.74 -15.24 12.45
CA GLN A 268 -17.98 -14.80 11.08
C GLN A 268 -18.87 -13.55 11.05
N GLU A 269 -19.86 -13.46 11.94
CA GLU A 269 -20.73 -12.29 12.07
C GLU A 269 -19.92 -11.12 12.65
N ALA A 270 -19.17 -11.34 13.73
CA ALA A 270 -18.27 -10.33 14.30
C ALA A 270 -17.27 -9.78 13.26
N PHE A 271 -16.68 -10.67 12.43
CA PHE A 271 -15.79 -10.27 11.35
C PHE A 271 -16.49 -9.40 10.30
N GLN A 272 -17.72 -9.76 9.90
CA GLN A 272 -18.49 -9.01 8.91
C GLN A 272 -18.82 -7.60 9.38
N ASP A 273 -19.14 -7.44 10.66
CA ASP A 273 -19.51 -6.15 11.23
C ASP A 273 -18.29 -5.27 11.49
N GLU A 274 -17.22 -5.83 12.05
CA GLU A 274 -16.09 -5.03 12.58
C GLU A 274 -14.90 -4.93 11.61
N LEU A 275 -14.47 -6.03 10.98
CA LEU A 275 -13.21 -6.07 10.19
C LEU A 275 -13.43 -5.99 8.68
N GLN A 276 -14.54 -6.54 8.18
CA GLN A 276 -14.82 -6.59 6.75
C GLN A 276 -14.90 -5.21 6.08
N PRO A 277 -15.41 -4.13 6.73
CA PRO A 277 -15.39 -2.79 6.14
C PRO A 277 -13.95 -2.34 5.78
N TYR A 278 -12.98 -2.59 6.66
CA TYR A 278 -11.57 -2.25 6.41
C TYR A 278 -10.97 -3.11 5.31
N ALA A 279 -11.20 -4.42 5.34
CA ALA A 279 -10.69 -5.33 4.33
C ALA A 279 -11.23 -5.00 2.92
N ARG A 280 -12.50 -4.55 2.81
CA ARG A 280 -13.08 -4.07 1.55
C ARG A 280 -12.40 -2.78 1.08
N ARG A 281 -12.21 -1.81 1.98
CA ARG A 281 -11.52 -0.54 1.67
C ARG A 281 -10.08 -0.78 1.22
N LEU A 282 -9.42 -1.81 1.72
CA LEU A 282 -8.04 -2.17 1.37
C LEU A 282 -7.90 -3.16 0.19
N SER A 283 -9.01 -3.58 -0.43
CA SER A 283 -9.03 -4.64 -1.45
C SER A 283 -8.28 -4.30 -2.75
N GLY A 284 -8.04 -3.00 -3.01
CA GLY A 284 -7.20 -2.55 -4.13
C GLY A 284 -5.70 -2.83 -3.91
N LEU A 285 -5.26 -3.01 -2.67
CA LEU A 285 -3.87 -3.27 -2.30
C LEU A 285 -3.62 -4.72 -1.89
N PHE A 286 -4.60 -5.34 -1.24
CA PHE A 286 -4.48 -6.66 -0.65
C PHE A 286 -5.61 -7.57 -1.09
N ASN A 287 -5.28 -8.84 -1.35
CA ASN A 287 -6.25 -9.89 -1.56
C ASN A 287 -6.39 -10.70 -0.26
N PHE A 288 -7.41 -10.39 0.53
CA PHE A 288 -7.63 -11.04 1.81
C PHE A 288 -8.36 -12.39 1.66
N THR A 289 -7.78 -13.43 2.24
CA THR A 289 -8.41 -14.74 2.45
C THR A 289 -8.67 -14.93 3.93
N TYR A 290 -9.83 -15.48 4.29
CA TYR A 290 -10.24 -15.64 5.69
C TYR A 290 -10.44 -17.12 5.99
N LEU A 291 -9.80 -17.62 7.04
CA LEU A 291 -9.92 -19.00 7.51
C LEU A 291 -10.49 -19.00 8.93
N PHE A 292 -11.56 -19.75 9.14
CA PHE A 292 -12.20 -19.88 10.45
C PHE A 292 -12.10 -21.33 10.91
N GLU A 293 -11.26 -21.57 11.90
CA GLU A 293 -10.93 -22.90 12.41
C GLU A 293 -11.42 -23.09 13.84
N ARG A 294 -11.67 -24.35 14.16
CA ARG A 294 -12.12 -24.83 15.46
C ARG A 294 -11.22 -25.98 15.82
N GLU A 295 -10.33 -25.75 16.78
CA GLU A 295 -9.31 -26.70 17.18
C GLU A 295 -9.70 -27.36 18.50
N ALA A 296 -9.64 -28.68 18.51
CA ALA A 296 -9.80 -29.46 19.72
C ALA A 296 -8.54 -29.34 20.59
N LEU A 297 -8.69 -29.42 21.91
CA LEU A 297 -7.54 -29.43 22.79
C LEU A 297 -6.63 -30.64 22.54
N SER A 298 -5.34 -30.39 22.30
CA SER A 298 -4.29 -31.40 22.40
C SER A 298 -3.73 -31.44 23.81
N ASN A 299 -3.54 -32.65 24.35
CA ASN A 299 -2.90 -32.89 25.64
C ASN A 299 -1.40 -33.23 25.50
N GLU A 300 -0.81 -33.02 24.32
CA GLU A 300 0.61 -33.25 24.12
C GLU A 300 1.46 -32.23 24.88
N VAL A 301 2.42 -32.72 25.65
CA VAL A 301 3.34 -31.89 26.44
C VAL A 301 4.53 -31.52 25.57
N ILE A 302 4.78 -30.22 25.41
CA ILE A 302 5.87 -29.69 24.58
C ILE A 302 7.07 -29.35 25.44
N SER A 303 8.26 -29.62 24.90
CA SER A 303 9.51 -29.22 25.53
C SER A 303 9.85 -27.76 25.21
N GLU A 304 10.33 -27.00 26.20
CA GLU A 304 10.83 -25.63 26.05
C GLU A 304 11.85 -25.46 24.91
N LYS A 305 12.66 -26.49 24.64
CA LYS A 305 13.69 -26.44 23.59
C LYS A 305 13.16 -26.39 22.16
N SER A 306 11.88 -26.62 21.94
CA SER A 306 11.31 -26.62 20.58
C SER A 306 10.67 -25.30 20.17
N ILE A 307 10.39 -24.38 21.10
CA ILE A 307 9.74 -23.10 20.81
C ILE A 307 10.78 -22.01 20.53
N ASP A 308 10.46 -21.10 19.61
CA ASP A 308 11.32 -19.95 19.30
C ASP A 308 11.31 -18.88 20.41
N ASP A 309 12.14 -17.86 20.26
CA ASP A 309 12.27 -16.78 21.24
C ASP A 309 11.13 -15.76 21.21
N LYS A 310 10.16 -15.91 20.29
CA LYS A 310 9.05 -14.97 20.11
C LYS A 310 7.83 -15.34 20.94
N PHE A 311 7.62 -16.63 21.20
CA PHE A 311 6.52 -17.07 22.02
C PHE A 311 6.87 -16.98 23.52
N PRO A 312 6.00 -16.40 24.36
CA PRO A 312 6.28 -16.30 25.79
C PRO A 312 6.35 -17.65 26.47
N VAL A 313 7.51 -17.96 27.07
CA VAL A 313 7.77 -19.22 27.77
C VAL A 313 6.76 -19.45 28.90
N GLU A 314 6.27 -18.38 29.51
CA GLU A 314 5.29 -18.40 30.61
C GLU A 314 3.96 -19.03 30.20
N LEU A 315 3.63 -19.04 28.90
CA LEU A 315 2.38 -19.57 28.35
C LEU A 315 2.50 -21.02 27.86
N MET A 316 3.67 -21.64 27.97
CA MET A 316 3.94 -22.97 27.41
C MET A 316 3.12 -24.11 28.03
N ASP A 317 2.75 -23.97 29.29
CA ASP A 317 1.96 -24.95 30.03
C ASP A 317 0.45 -24.78 29.83
N LEU A 318 0.02 -23.75 29.09
CA LEU A 318 -1.40 -23.58 28.76
C LEU A 318 -1.85 -24.66 27.77
N PRO A 319 -2.94 -25.41 28.08
CA PRO A 319 -3.41 -26.51 27.25
C PRO A 319 -3.57 -26.15 25.77
N GLY A 320 -2.93 -26.92 24.89
CA GLY A 320 -3.03 -26.81 23.42
C GLY A 320 -2.39 -25.57 22.78
N LEU A 321 -2.13 -24.51 23.53
CA LEU A 321 -1.70 -23.22 22.98
C LEU A 321 -0.31 -23.28 22.35
N ALA A 322 0.67 -23.77 23.11
CA ALA A 322 2.03 -23.93 22.63
C ALA A 322 2.12 -24.89 21.44
N GLN A 323 1.27 -25.92 21.40
CA GLN A 323 1.23 -26.89 20.29
C GLN A 323 0.71 -26.25 19.02
N TYR A 324 -0.36 -25.47 19.16
CA TYR A 324 -0.91 -24.73 18.05
C TYR A 324 0.12 -23.74 17.47
N TYR A 325 0.82 -23.00 18.34
CA TYR A 325 1.90 -22.11 17.91
C TYR A 325 2.99 -22.86 17.13
N MET A 326 3.51 -23.95 17.70
CA MET A 326 4.53 -24.78 17.05
C MET A 326 4.10 -25.32 15.69
N ASN A 327 2.86 -25.76 15.56
CA ASN A 327 2.32 -26.28 14.32
C ASN A 327 2.18 -25.21 13.24
N SER A 328 2.04 -23.94 13.63
CA SER A 328 1.85 -22.80 12.73
C SER A 328 3.13 -22.02 12.41
N LEU A 329 4.27 -22.34 13.03
CA LEU A 329 5.55 -21.66 12.76
C LEU A 329 6.01 -21.74 11.30
N ASN A 330 5.56 -22.75 10.55
CA ASN A 330 5.91 -22.93 9.14
C ASN A 330 4.80 -22.47 8.18
N ASP A 331 3.79 -21.75 8.68
CA ASP A 331 2.73 -21.19 7.84
C ASP A 331 3.26 -20.07 6.92
N ASP A 332 2.45 -19.66 5.95
CA ASP A 332 2.82 -18.64 4.97
C ASP A 332 3.22 -17.31 5.66
N PRO A 333 4.30 -16.63 5.24
CA PRO A 333 4.72 -15.37 5.85
C PRO A 333 3.69 -14.23 5.73
N ASN A 334 2.67 -14.37 4.87
CA ASN A 334 1.55 -13.44 4.74
C ASN A 334 0.29 -13.88 5.51
N LEU A 335 0.43 -14.85 6.40
CA LEU A 335 -0.64 -15.33 7.26
C LEU A 335 -0.55 -14.67 8.64
N VAL A 336 -1.69 -14.18 9.13
CA VAL A 336 -1.82 -13.54 10.45
C VAL A 336 -2.82 -14.33 11.29
N HIS A 337 -2.38 -14.79 12.46
CA HIS A 337 -3.20 -15.60 13.36
C HIS A 337 -3.94 -14.75 14.39
N LEU A 338 -5.22 -15.05 14.59
CA LEU A 338 -5.95 -14.73 15.82
C LEU A 338 -6.28 -16.03 16.54
N VAL A 339 -5.69 -16.24 17.71
CA VAL A 339 -6.02 -17.36 18.58
C VAL A 339 -6.91 -16.88 19.72
N PHE A 340 -8.13 -17.39 19.76
CA PHE A 340 -9.06 -17.11 20.84
C PHE A 340 -8.96 -18.18 21.91
N TYR A 341 -8.61 -17.76 23.12
CA TYR A 341 -8.33 -18.63 24.25
C TYR A 341 -9.25 -18.31 25.45
N PRO A 342 -10.34 -19.06 25.66
CA PRO A 342 -11.15 -18.92 26.87
C PRO A 342 -10.36 -19.23 28.15
N PHE A 343 -10.40 -18.34 29.14
CA PHE A 343 -9.70 -18.54 30.42
C PHE A 343 -10.06 -19.86 31.11
N ALA A 344 -11.30 -20.33 30.94
CA ALA A 344 -11.76 -21.59 31.52
C ALA A 344 -10.97 -22.82 31.02
N LEU A 345 -10.32 -22.77 29.84
CA LEU A 345 -9.47 -23.86 29.35
C LEU A 345 -8.25 -24.12 30.23
N ALA A 346 -7.75 -23.07 30.91
CA ALA A 346 -6.53 -23.14 31.68
C ALA A 346 -6.72 -23.74 33.09
N ASN A 347 -7.95 -24.04 33.52
CA ASN A 347 -8.26 -24.60 34.85
C ASN A 347 -7.57 -23.83 36.02
N GLY A 348 -7.49 -22.50 35.93
CA GLY A 348 -6.87 -21.63 36.95
C GLY A 348 -5.35 -21.44 36.81
N THR A 349 -4.66 -22.18 35.94
CA THR A 349 -3.20 -21.99 35.72
C THR A 349 -2.86 -20.61 35.17
N ILE A 350 -3.79 -19.99 34.44
CA ILE A 350 -3.65 -18.66 33.83
C ILE A 350 -3.65 -17.51 34.85
N GLU A 351 -4.21 -17.71 36.05
CA GLU A 351 -4.39 -16.65 37.07
C GLU A 351 -3.06 -16.04 37.55
N ASN A 352 -1.98 -16.82 37.50
CA ASN A 352 -0.65 -16.41 37.96
C ASN A 352 0.32 -16.13 36.79
N LYS A 353 -0.18 -16.07 35.55
CA LYS A 353 0.67 -15.87 34.38
C LYS A 353 0.93 -14.39 34.13
N THR A 354 2.21 -14.08 33.94
CA THR A 354 2.69 -12.75 33.60
C THR A 354 3.57 -12.83 32.37
N VAL A 355 3.29 -11.99 31.36
CA VAL A 355 4.14 -11.82 30.17
C VAL A 355 4.55 -10.36 30.11
N ASP A 356 5.83 -10.08 29.93
CA ASP A 356 6.38 -8.71 29.87
C ASP A 356 5.94 -7.80 31.05
N SER A 357 5.94 -8.36 32.26
CA SER A 357 5.47 -7.69 33.49
C SER A 357 3.98 -7.33 33.53
N ARG A 358 3.16 -7.89 32.62
CA ARG A 358 1.70 -7.73 32.60
C ARG A 358 1.01 -9.03 32.97
N GLN A 359 0.04 -8.98 33.87
CA GLN A 359 -0.79 -10.13 34.19
C GLN A 359 -1.71 -10.44 33.01
N ILE A 360 -1.77 -11.72 32.63
CA ILE A 360 -2.66 -12.19 31.56
C ILE A 360 -4.08 -12.40 32.07
N TYR A 361 -4.25 -12.77 33.34
CA TYR A 361 -5.60 -12.89 33.90
C TYR A 361 -6.01 -11.59 34.59
N SER A 362 -7.22 -11.12 34.28
CA SER A 362 -7.94 -10.08 35.01
C SER A 362 -9.31 -10.62 35.38
N ALA A 363 -9.83 -10.29 36.56
CA ALA A 363 -11.15 -10.75 37.00
C ALA A 363 -12.32 -10.04 36.29
N SER A 364 -12.04 -8.91 35.63
CA SER A 364 -13.04 -8.05 35.00
C SER A 364 -12.78 -7.78 33.53
N GLU A 365 -11.56 -7.99 33.05
CA GLU A 365 -11.15 -7.58 31.71
C GLU A 365 -10.64 -8.78 30.91
N ASN A 366 -10.89 -8.76 29.61
CA ASN A 366 -10.20 -9.66 28.69
C ASN A 366 -8.79 -9.12 28.46
N THR A 367 -7.88 -9.97 28.02
CA THR A 367 -6.50 -9.54 27.74
C THR A 367 -6.08 -9.98 26.36
N PHE A 368 -5.25 -9.16 25.75
CA PHE A 368 -4.78 -9.36 24.39
C PHE A 368 -3.26 -9.34 24.37
N LEU A 369 -2.66 -10.26 23.61
CA LEU A 369 -1.22 -10.40 23.49
C LEU A 369 -0.82 -10.56 22.03
N LYS A 370 0.03 -9.66 21.54
CA LYS A 370 0.63 -9.74 20.21
C LYS A 370 1.91 -10.57 20.25
N ILE A 371 2.13 -11.42 19.26
CA ILE A 371 3.33 -12.26 19.11
C ILE A 371 4.00 -11.92 17.78
N GLY A 372 4.91 -10.95 17.82
CA GLY A 372 5.70 -10.51 16.67
C GLY A 372 4.85 -10.31 15.40
N ASN A 373 5.32 -10.94 14.30
CA ASN A 373 4.62 -10.96 13.01
C ASN A 373 3.71 -12.19 12.82
N TRP A 374 3.63 -13.09 13.81
CA TRP A 374 2.79 -14.30 13.72
C TRP A 374 1.31 -13.95 13.89
N GLY A 375 1.00 -13.04 14.81
CA GLY A 375 -0.38 -12.65 15.06
C GLY A 375 -0.60 -12.33 16.54
N SER A 376 -1.73 -12.76 17.07
CA SER A 376 -2.12 -12.45 18.45
C SER A 376 -2.99 -13.52 19.10
N ILE A 377 -2.98 -13.48 20.42
CA ILE A 377 -3.80 -14.31 21.30
C ILE A 377 -4.75 -13.39 22.06
N TYR A 378 -6.04 -13.70 21.99
CA TYR A 378 -7.07 -13.03 22.76
C TYR A 378 -7.59 -13.96 23.84
N PHE A 379 -7.36 -13.59 25.10
CA PHE A 379 -7.83 -14.33 26.25
C PHE A 379 -9.13 -13.75 26.80
N SER A 380 -10.12 -14.62 26.98
CA SER A 380 -11.48 -14.15 27.29
C SER A 380 -12.19 -14.91 28.39
N HIS A 381 -13.03 -14.19 29.13
CA HIS A 381 -13.97 -14.79 30.07
C HIS A 381 -15.03 -15.62 29.34
N SER A 382 -15.22 -16.85 29.79
CA SER A 382 -16.26 -17.73 29.25
C SER A 382 -17.67 -17.21 29.63
N PRO A 383 -18.62 -17.23 28.69
CA PRO A 383 -20.04 -17.04 28.98
C PRO A 383 -20.50 -18.03 30.05
N LYS A 384 -21.45 -17.59 30.90
CA LYS A 384 -22.04 -18.45 31.94
C LYS A 384 -23.06 -19.46 31.40
N GLU A 385 -23.35 -19.40 30.10
CA GLU A 385 -24.30 -20.26 29.40
C GLU A 385 -23.69 -21.65 29.15
N ASN A 386 -24.53 -22.69 29.08
CA ASN A 386 -24.12 -24.06 28.77
C ASN A 386 -24.94 -24.60 27.58
N PRO A 387 -24.31 -24.90 26.42
CA PRO A 387 -22.89 -24.75 26.12
C PRO A 387 -22.45 -23.28 26.07
N ALA A 388 -21.19 -23.01 26.39
CA ALA A 388 -20.66 -21.65 26.38
C ALA A 388 -20.54 -21.14 24.93
N HIS A 389 -21.19 -20.01 24.67
CA HIS A 389 -21.31 -19.44 23.34
C HIS A 389 -20.97 -17.95 23.30
N PHE A 390 -20.00 -17.59 22.48
CA PHE A 390 -19.53 -16.22 22.27
C PHE A 390 -20.27 -15.58 21.09
N THR A 391 -21.26 -14.75 21.40
CA THR A 391 -22.00 -13.97 20.41
C THR A 391 -21.11 -12.94 19.73
N ALA A 392 -21.49 -12.47 18.54
CA ALA A 392 -20.74 -11.44 17.81
C ALA A 392 -20.45 -10.19 18.65
N GLU A 393 -21.44 -9.72 19.43
CA GLU A 393 -21.29 -8.58 20.36
C GLU A 393 -20.16 -8.79 21.38
N LYS A 394 -20.03 -10.01 21.94
CA LYS A 394 -18.97 -10.33 22.92
C LYS A 394 -17.60 -10.43 22.28
N LEU A 395 -17.53 -10.52 20.95
CA LEU A 395 -16.29 -10.62 20.17
C LEU A 395 -15.82 -9.28 19.62
N LYS A 396 -16.56 -8.17 19.83
CA LYS A 396 -16.16 -6.84 19.31
C LYS A 396 -14.78 -6.40 19.78
N ASP A 397 -14.50 -6.51 21.08
CA ASP A 397 -13.20 -6.19 21.67
C ASP A 397 -12.07 -7.08 21.10
N CYS A 398 -12.37 -8.35 20.84
CA CYS A 398 -11.46 -9.27 20.16
C CYS A 398 -11.16 -8.84 18.73
N MET A 399 -12.18 -8.42 17.97
CA MET A 399 -12.02 -7.93 16.60
C MET A 399 -11.25 -6.62 16.55
N TRP A 400 -11.53 -5.70 17.47
CA TRP A 400 -10.78 -4.45 17.60
C TRP A 400 -9.30 -4.72 17.90
N SER A 401 -9.01 -5.55 18.91
CA SER A 401 -7.62 -5.90 19.24
C SER A 401 -6.91 -6.63 18.09
N PHE A 402 -7.63 -7.47 17.35
CA PHE A 402 -7.06 -8.12 16.17
C PHE A 402 -6.83 -7.15 15.01
N SER A 403 -7.67 -6.12 14.85
CA SER A 403 -7.48 -5.08 13.84
C SER A 403 -6.14 -4.37 14.02
N GLU A 404 -5.74 -4.08 15.26
CA GLU A 404 -4.43 -3.51 15.60
C GLU A 404 -3.30 -4.45 15.17
N THR A 405 -3.45 -5.77 15.37
CA THR A 405 -2.48 -6.77 14.91
C THR A 405 -2.31 -6.71 13.40
N ILE A 406 -3.42 -6.66 12.66
CA ILE A 406 -3.43 -6.63 11.20
C ILE A 406 -2.77 -5.34 10.70
N MET A 407 -3.13 -4.20 11.29
CA MET A 407 -2.60 -2.89 10.89
C MET A 407 -1.09 -2.81 11.11
N ASP A 408 -0.61 -3.22 12.28
CA ASP A 408 0.81 -3.27 12.54
C ASP A 408 1.51 -4.28 11.65
N PHE A 409 0.89 -5.45 11.40
CA PHE A 409 1.44 -6.43 10.47
C PHE A 409 1.59 -5.83 9.08
N LEU A 410 0.64 -5.02 8.63
CA LEU A 410 0.64 -4.37 7.33
C LEU A 410 1.45 -3.06 7.28
N ASP A 411 2.17 -2.71 8.34
CA ASP A 411 2.96 -1.48 8.49
C ASP A 411 2.13 -0.18 8.38
N PHE A 412 0.94 -0.15 8.99
CA PHE A 412 0.12 1.06 9.07
C PHE A 412 0.67 2.01 10.15
N PRO A 413 0.53 3.34 10.00
CA PRO A 413 0.84 4.29 11.06
C PRO A 413 0.15 3.88 12.37
N ASN A 414 0.93 3.69 13.42
CA ASN A 414 0.58 3.19 14.75
C ASN A 414 0.38 4.33 15.75
N ASP A 415 -0.43 5.31 15.35
CA ASP A 415 -1.00 6.27 16.29
C ASP A 415 -2.14 5.58 17.08
N ASN A 416 -2.34 5.95 18.35
CA ASN A 416 -3.42 5.41 19.20
C ASN A 416 -4.78 5.95 18.74
N MET A 417 -5.21 5.51 17.57
CA MET A 417 -6.30 6.06 16.79
C MET A 417 -7.15 4.92 16.26
N ALA A 418 -8.43 5.19 16.08
CA ALA A 418 -9.35 4.20 15.55
C ALA A 418 -8.91 3.61 14.20
N PRO A 419 -9.16 2.30 13.99
CA PRO A 419 -8.74 1.57 12.78
C PRO A 419 -9.04 2.29 11.46
N ILE A 420 -10.23 2.89 11.34
CA ILE A 420 -10.64 3.59 10.11
C ILE A 420 -9.78 4.83 9.81
N LEU A 421 -9.34 5.58 10.83
CA LEU A 421 -8.44 6.73 10.64
C LEU A 421 -7.05 6.25 10.24
N ARG A 422 -6.56 5.16 10.85
CA ARG A 422 -5.28 4.55 10.46
C ARG A 422 -5.28 4.06 9.01
N VAL A 423 -6.40 3.50 8.53
CA VAL A 423 -6.59 3.15 7.12
C VAL A 423 -6.47 4.39 6.23
N GLU A 424 -7.12 5.48 6.60
CA GLU A 424 -7.06 6.72 5.82
C GLU A 424 -5.65 7.33 5.81
N MET A 425 -4.96 7.35 6.95
CA MET A 425 -3.55 7.76 7.05
C MET A 425 -2.67 6.92 6.13
N PHE A 426 -2.83 5.59 6.19
CA PHE A 426 -2.10 4.66 5.33
C PHE A 426 -2.38 4.91 3.84
N GLU A 427 -3.63 5.15 3.45
CA GLU A 427 -3.98 5.50 2.07
C GLU A 427 -3.25 6.76 1.60
N ARG A 428 -3.18 7.81 2.44
CA ARG A 428 -2.49 9.07 2.12
C ARG A 428 -0.98 8.86 1.99
N VAL A 429 -0.36 8.11 2.92
CA VAL A 429 1.05 7.70 2.82
C VAL A 429 1.32 6.90 1.54
N MET A 430 0.43 5.98 1.19
CA MET A 430 0.56 5.18 -0.03
C MET A 430 0.41 6.04 -1.29
N VAL A 431 -0.47 7.05 -1.30
CA VAL A 431 -0.55 8.01 -2.42
C VAL A 431 0.79 8.70 -2.64
N ILE A 432 1.46 9.18 -1.58
CA ILE A 432 2.79 9.80 -1.70
C ILE A 432 3.83 8.81 -2.24
N ASN A 433 3.83 7.57 -1.75
CA ASN A 433 4.67 6.50 -2.26
C ASN A 433 4.43 6.22 -3.76
N TYR A 434 3.18 6.14 -4.20
CA TYR A 434 2.86 5.96 -5.62
C TYR A 434 3.26 7.17 -6.48
N LEU A 435 3.13 8.40 -6.00
CA LEU A 435 3.53 9.60 -6.73
C LEU A 435 5.05 9.67 -6.94
N THR A 436 5.83 9.29 -5.92
CA THR A 436 7.30 9.19 -6.06
C THR A 436 7.72 7.98 -6.92
N CYS A 437 6.99 6.86 -6.85
CA CYS A 437 7.17 5.74 -7.78
C CYS A 437 6.90 6.18 -9.23
N TYR A 438 5.80 6.90 -9.48
CA TYR A 438 5.46 7.45 -10.78
C TYR A 438 6.55 8.38 -11.32
N SER A 439 7.10 9.25 -10.46
CA SER A 439 8.26 10.09 -10.77
C SER A 439 9.46 9.26 -11.27
N ASN A 440 9.79 8.16 -10.59
CA ASN A 440 10.85 7.25 -11.03
C ASN A 440 10.57 6.64 -12.41
N LEU A 441 9.32 6.26 -12.69
CA LEU A 441 8.94 5.71 -13.99
C LEU A 441 9.04 6.78 -15.10
N LEU A 442 8.64 8.03 -14.81
CA LEU A 442 8.84 9.16 -15.73
C LEU A 442 10.33 9.40 -15.99
N PHE A 443 11.17 9.29 -14.97
CA PHE A 443 12.62 9.41 -15.10
C PHE A 443 13.20 8.37 -16.07
N VAL A 444 12.77 7.11 -15.97
CA VAL A 444 13.16 6.06 -16.93
C VAL A 444 12.78 6.41 -18.37
N ILE A 445 11.59 6.97 -18.57
CA ILE A 445 11.14 7.42 -19.89
C ILE A 445 11.96 8.62 -20.37
N ASP A 446 12.22 9.62 -19.53
CA ASP A 446 13.03 10.79 -19.93
C ASP A 446 14.46 10.37 -20.32
N MET A 447 15.06 9.45 -19.57
CA MET A 447 16.36 8.86 -19.89
C MET A 447 16.32 8.07 -21.21
N TRP A 448 15.31 7.23 -21.41
CA TRP A 448 15.13 6.52 -22.68
C TRP A 448 14.99 7.47 -23.86
N VAL A 449 14.19 8.54 -23.71
CA VAL A 449 14.04 9.58 -24.73
C VAL A 449 15.39 10.25 -24.99
N LYS A 450 16.15 10.65 -23.97
CA LYS A 450 17.47 11.27 -24.15
C LYS A 450 18.43 10.38 -24.96
N GLU A 451 18.50 9.09 -24.64
CA GLU A 451 19.40 8.13 -25.27
C GLU A 451 18.98 7.70 -26.68
N ASN A 452 17.67 7.55 -26.94
CA ASN A 452 17.15 7.04 -28.21
C ASN A 452 16.96 8.15 -29.25
N ILE A 453 18.07 8.80 -29.63
CA ILE A 453 18.08 9.85 -30.66
C ILE A 453 17.81 9.27 -32.07
N THR A 454 18.15 8.00 -32.29
CA THR A 454 18.10 7.31 -33.59
C THR A 454 16.86 6.43 -33.80
N SER A 455 15.96 6.33 -32.82
CA SER A 455 14.73 5.53 -32.90
C SER A 455 13.51 6.43 -32.81
N TYR A 456 12.49 6.21 -33.64
CA TYR A 456 11.27 7.02 -33.62
C TYR A 456 10.60 6.97 -32.24
N ILE A 457 10.34 8.15 -31.66
CA ILE A 457 9.44 8.25 -30.50
C ILE A 457 8.02 8.07 -31.02
N ASP A 458 7.38 6.97 -30.65
CA ASP A 458 6.02 6.68 -31.08
C ASP A 458 5.03 7.65 -30.41
N GLY A 459 4.04 8.13 -31.17
CA GLY A 459 2.98 9.03 -30.70
C GLY A 459 2.22 8.42 -29.51
N SER A 460 2.04 7.10 -29.50
CA SER A 460 1.41 6.40 -28.37
C SER A 460 2.16 6.61 -27.04
N THR A 461 3.48 6.78 -27.08
CA THR A 461 4.30 7.06 -25.88
C THR A 461 3.99 8.45 -25.34
N ILE A 462 3.85 9.43 -26.26
CA ILE A 462 3.52 10.81 -25.91
C ILE A 462 2.12 10.87 -25.29
N ASP A 463 1.15 10.26 -25.97
CA ASP A 463 -0.24 10.21 -25.52
C ASP A 463 -0.34 9.53 -24.14
N THR A 464 0.43 8.47 -23.92
CA THR A 464 0.49 7.78 -22.62
C THR A 464 1.06 8.69 -21.53
N VAL A 465 2.17 9.38 -21.80
CA VAL A 465 2.77 10.32 -20.82
C VAL A 465 1.78 11.43 -20.49
N ILE A 466 1.18 12.07 -21.51
CA ILE A 466 0.17 13.13 -21.31
C ILE A 466 -1.00 12.60 -20.48
N TYR A 467 -1.56 11.45 -20.85
CA TYR A 467 -2.67 10.86 -20.12
C TYR A 467 -2.33 10.57 -18.66
N THR A 468 -1.14 10.03 -18.38
CA THR A 468 -0.73 9.79 -16.97
C THR A 468 -0.51 11.09 -16.19
N LEU A 469 -0.08 12.17 -16.83
CA LEU A 469 0.01 13.49 -16.20
C LEU A 469 -1.38 14.08 -15.90
N GLU A 470 -2.37 13.83 -16.76
CA GLU A 470 -3.77 14.17 -16.49
C GLU A 470 -4.32 13.36 -15.31
N LEU A 471 -4.01 12.06 -15.23
CA LEU A 471 -4.36 11.22 -14.08
C LEU A 471 -3.70 11.74 -12.80
N ARG A 472 -2.44 12.17 -12.85
CA ARG A 472 -1.78 12.83 -11.71
C ARG A 472 -2.57 14.04 -11.24
N SER A 473 -3.02 14.90 -12.16
CA SER A 473 -3.83 16.07 -11.78
C SER A 473 -5.13 15.66 -11.09
N GLN A 474 -5.77 14.56 -11.53
CA GLN A 474 -6.98 14.03 -10.89
C GLN A 474 -6.70 13.47 -9.50
N VAL A 475 -5.57 12.79 -9.30
CA VAL A 475 -5.11 12.34 -7.97
C VAL A 475 -5.03 13.52 -7.02
N LEU A 476 -4.41 14.64 -7.44
CA LEU A 476 -4.28 15.81 -6.58
C LEU A 476 -5.63 16.46 -6.26
N THR A 477 -6.56 16.49 -7.22
CA THR A 477 -7.92 16.98 -6.95
C THR A 477 -8.61 16.14 -5.89
N LEU A 478 -8.63 14.81 -6.05
CA LEU A 478 -9.25 13.89 -5.11
C LEU A 478 -8.61 13.98 -3.72
N LEU A 479 -7.29 14.10 -3.65
CA LEU A 479 -6.56 14.20 -2.38
C LEU A 479 -6.88 15.51 -1.65
N ASN A 480 -6.99 16.62 -2.37
CA ASN A 480 -7.39 17.92 -1.82
C ASN A 480 -8.86 17.93 -1.34
N GLU A 481 -9.71 17.11 -1.95
CA GLU A 481 -11.11 16.91 -1.54
C GLU A 481 -11.24 15.97 -0.32
N GLY A 482 -10.14 15.39 0.17
CA GLY A 482 -10.13 14.44 1.29
C GLY A 482 -10.46 13.00 0.88
N ASN A 483 -10.49 12.69 -0.41
CA ASN A 483 -10.79 11.34 -0.91
C ASN A 483 -9.50 10.55 -1.15
N SER A 484 -8.89 10.08 -0.06
CA SER A 484 -7.63 9.32 -0.08
C SER A 484 -7.76 7.99 -0.84
N TYR A 485 -8.87 7.28 -0.67
CA TYR A 485 -9.11 5.98 -1.31
C TYR A 485 -9.16 6.11 -2.84
N ASP A 486 -9.98 7.00 -3.39
CA ASP A 486 -10.06 7.15 -4.85
C ASP A 486 -8.76 7.71 -5.44
N SER A 487 -8.06 8.57 -4.68
CA SER A 487 -6.71 9.05 -5.03
C SER A 487 -5.72 7.90 -5.18
N LEU A 488 -5.76 6.93 -4.26
CA LEU A 488 -4.91 5.75 -4.26
C LEU A 488 -5.22 4.85 -5.47
N ILE A 489 -6.49 4.55 -5.73
CA ILE A 489 -6.90 3.74 -6.90
C ILE A 489 -6.45 4.42 -8.21
N MET A 490 -6.58 5.75 -8.29
CA MET A 490 -6.14 6.50 -9.45
C MET A 490 -4.61 6.47 -9.62
N CYS A 491 -3.86 6.53 -8.51
CA CYS A 491 -2.41 6.35 -8.49
C CYS A 491 -1.98 4.99 -9.02
N GLN A 492 -2.63 3.91 -8.58
CA GLN A 492 -2.35 2.56 -9.06
C GLN A 492 -2.55 2.45 -10.57
N LYS A 493 -3.67 2.99 -11.08
CA LYS A 493 -3.96 3.05 -12.52
C LYS A 493 -2.90 3.85 -13.28
N MET A 494 -2.50 5.01 -12.75
CA MET A 494 -1.47 5.86 -13.37
C MET A 494 -0.13 5.12 -13.49
N VAL A 495 0.30 4.44 -12.43
CA VAL A 495 1.55 3.67 -12.41
C VAL A 495 1.47 2.44 -13.33
N SER A 496 0.36 1.69 -13.33
CA SER A 496 0.22 0.50 -14.17
C SER A 496 0.27 0.80 -15.66
N ILE A 497 -0.37 1.89 -16.10
CA ILE A 497 -0.31 2.37 -17.49
C ILE A 497 1.14 2.67 -17.90
N LEU A 498 1.88 3.39 -17.05
CA LEU A 498 3.25 3.77 -17.39
C LEU A 498 4.19 2.57 -17.41
N ARG A 499 3.99 1.60 -16.52
CA ARG A 499 4.73 0.33 -16.53
C ARG A 499 4.46 -0.52 -17.76
N GLN A 500 3.20 -0.61 -18.17
CA GLN A 500 2.85 -1.27 -19.42
C GLN A 500 3.57 -0.62 -20.60
N LYS A 501 3.65 0.72 -20.62
CA LYS A 501 4.43 1.43 -21.64
C LYS A 501 5.92 1.11 -21.57
N LEU A 502 6.52 1.07 -20.38
CA LEU A 502 7.90 0.66 -20.21
C LEU A 502 8.15 -0.78 -20.68
N PHE A 503 7.19 -1.69 -20.47
CA PHE A 503 7.26 -3.05 -21.02
C PHE A 503 7.27 -3.07 -22.54
N GLU A 504 6.36 -2.33 -23.18
CA GLU A 504 6.29 -2.21 -24.64
C GLU A 504 7.60 -1.64 -25.23
N LEU A 505 8.26 -0.75 -24.49
CA LEU A 505 9.55 -0.17 -24.87
C LEU A 505 10.76 -1.06 -24.54
N GLY A 506 10.56 -2.21 -23.88
CA GLY A 506 11.64 -3.12 -23.48
C GLY A 506 12.51 -2.57 -22.33
N LEU A 507 11.95 -1.74 -21.45
CA LEU A 507 12.68 -1.00 -20.41
C LEU A 507 12.48 -1.54 -18.99
N GLN A 508 11.82 -2.69 -18.82
CA GLN A 508 11.59 -3.27 -17.49
C GLN A 508 12.87 -3.56 -16.70
N GLY A 509 13.95 -3.97 -17.38
CA GLY A 509 15.24 -4.20 -16.71
C GLY A 509 15.83 -2.92 -16.11
N ARG A 510 15.60 -1.76 -16.74
CA ARG A 510 16.19 -0.49 -16.30
C ARG A 510 15.62 -0.01 -14.97
N THR A 511 14.34 -0.28 -14.68
CA THR A 511 13.77 0.04 -13.36
C THR A 511 14.43 -0.79 -12.26
N SER A 512 14.75 -2.06 -12.54
CA SER A 512 15.44 -2.94 -11.60
C SER A 512 16.92 -2.56 -11.44
N ASP A 513 17.60 -2.21 -12.53
CA ASP A 513 19.00 -1.78 -12.50
C ASP A 513 19.18 -0.47 -11.72
N LEU A 514 18.32 0.52 -11.99
CA LEU A 514 18.30 1.78 -11.24
C LEU A 514 18.03 1.52 -9.76
N PHE A 515 17.07 0.66 -9.44
CA PHE A 515 16.78 0.29 -8.06
C PHE A 515 17.98 -0.37 -7.37
N ALA A 516 18.65 -1.32 -8.02
CA ALA A 516 19.85 -1.96 -7.47
C ALA A 516 20.96 -0.93 -7.19
N GLN A 517 21.13 0.03 -8.09
CA GLN A 517 22.05 1.15 -7.89
C GLN A 517 21.64 2.01 -6.68
N TYR A 518 20.35 2.32 -6.53
CA TYR A 518 19.85 3.12 -5.40
C TYR A 518 20.06 2.43 -4.05
N VAL A 519 19.84 1.12 -3.96
CA VAL A 519 20.10 0.35 -2.73
C VAL A 519 21.59 0.40 -2.36
N LEU A 520 22.48 0.32 -3.35
CA LEU A 520 23.93 0.43 -3.12
C LEU A 520 24.33 1.84 -2.68
N GLU A 521 23.74 2.88 -3.26
CA GLU A 521 24.00 4.27 -2.89
C GLU A 521 23.47 4.59 -1.48
N ALA A 522 22.27 4.12 -1.13
CA ALA A 522 21.70 4.27 0.21
C ALA A 522 22.59 3.58 1.26
N ALA A 523 23.01 2.34 1.02
CA ALA A 523 23.92 1.62 1.92
C ALA A 523 25.29 2.30 2.08
N ALA A 524 25.74 3.08 1.08
CA ALA A 524 26.99 3.84 1.15
C ALA A 524 26.87 5.15 1.93
N GLN A 525 25.67 5.71 2.11
CA GLN A 525 25.43 6.93 2.89
C GLN A 525 25.33 6.67 4.40
N GLU A 526 25.07 5.42 4.81
CA GLU A 526 24.99 5.02 6.22
C GLU A 526 26.35 4.71 6.88
N VAL A 527 27.44 4.66 6.09
CA VAL A 527 28.83 4.42 6.53
C VAL A 527 29.62 5.72 6.61
#